data_AF-A0A2E2VXY4-F1
#
_entry.id   AF-A0A2E2VXY4-F1
#
_cell.length_a   1.000
_cell.length_b   1.000
_cell.length_c   1.000
_cell.angle_alpha   90.00
_cell.angle_beta   90.00
_cell.angle_gamma   90.00
#
_symmetry.space_group_name_H-M   'P 1'
#
loop_
_entity.id
_entity.type
_entity.pdbx_description
1 polymer ?
#
loop_
_entity_poly.entity_id
_entity_poly.type
_entity_poly.pdbx_seq_one_letter_code
_entity_poly.pdbx_strand_id
1 'polypeptide(L)'
;MQLQTSLTVFISGLISGIILYQSIVVASAVFKNLEPGPTSIFLRSIFPKFFKIISFLGLSHFFLALIFKYSFYNILVGLLTLILSTICFLIIPMTNEATDLNNKKKFKVLHTISVVFTMIILIFNISLVF
;
A
#
# COMPACT_ATOMS: atom_id res chain seq x y z
N MET A 1 -4.30 -22.30 -18.70
CA MET A 1 -4.81 -20.93 -18.98
C MET A 1 -5.69 -20.41 -17.85
N GLN A 2 -6.76 -21.10 -17.42
CA GLN A 2 -7.61 -20.66 -16.30
C GLN A 2 -6.90 -20.60 -14.92
N LEU A 3 -6.02 -21.56 -14.59
CA LEU A 3 -5.32 -21.62 -13.30
C LEU A 3 -4.20 -20.56 -13.17
N GLN A 4 -3.66 -20.07 -14.29
CA GLN A 4 -2.56 -19.10 -14.33
C GLN A 4 -3.06 -17.69 -13.94
N THR A 5 -4.18 -17.26 -14.51
CA THR A 5 -4.83 -15.99 -14.14
C THR A 5 -5.21 -15.96 -12.65
N SER A 6 -5.54 -17.12 -12.05
CA SER A 6 -5.98 -17.20 -10.66
C SER A 6 -4.97 -16.65 -9.64
N LEU A 7 -3.66 -16.80 -9.88
CA LEU A 7 -2.65 -16.44 -8.88
C LEU A 7 -2.41 -14.92 -8.80
N THR A 8 -2.30 -14.22 -9.93
CA THR A 8 -2.16 -12.75 -9.91
C THR A 8 -3.45 -12.06 -9.49
N VAL A 9 -4.60 -12.61 -9.88
CA VAL A 9 -5.91 -12.17 -9.37
C VAL A 9 -5.98 -12.34 -7.85
N PHE A 10 -5.54 -13.48 -7.30
CA PHE A 10 -5.48 -13.69 -5.86
C PHE A 10 -4.57 -12.68 -5.15
N ILE A 11 -3.35 -12.45 -5.68
CA ILE A 11 -2.42 -11.47 -5.10
C ILE A 11 -3.00 -10.05 -5.15
N SER A 12 -3.62 -9.66 -6.27
CA SER A 12 -4.26 -8.35 -6.40
C SER A 12 -5.48 -8.20 -5.48
N GLY A 13 -6.28 -9.25 -5.32
CA GLY A 13 -7.35 -9.29 -4.32
C GLY A 13 -6.82 -9.15 -2.90
N LEU A 14 -5.72 -9.83 -2.57
CA LEU A 14 -5.07 -9.74 -1.27
C LEU A 14 -4.53 -8.32 -1.00
N ILE A 15 -3.84 -7.71 -1.96
CA ILE A 15 -3.35 -6.31 -1.86
C ILE A 15 -4.53 -5.37 -1.61
N SER A 16 -5.59 -5.50 -2.39
CA SER A 16 -6.80 -4.68 -2.26
C SER A 16 -7.45 -4.85 -0.90
N GLY A 17 -7.59 -6.08 -0.42
CA GLY A 17 -8.13 -6.40 0.90
C GLY A 17 -7.28 -5.82 2.03
N ILE A 18 -5.95 -5.92 1.96
CA ILE A 18 -5.03 -5.33 2.94
C ILE A 18 -5.20 -3.80 2.99
N ILE A 19 -5.26 -3.13 1.83
CA ILE A 19 -5.45 -1.68 1.76
C ILE A 19 -6.79 -1.27 2.38
N LEU A 20 -7.89 -1.93 2.00
CA LEU A 20 -9.23 -1.62 2.51
C LEU A 20 -9.33 -1.89 4.01
N TYR A 21 -8.82 -3.04 4.48
CA TYR A 21 -8.83 -3.39 5.89
C TYR A 21 -8.05 -2.37 6.73
N GLN A 22 -6.84 -2.02 6.31
CA GLN A 22 -6.03 -1.02 7.02
C GLN A 22 -6.72 0.36 7.02
N SER A 23 -7.25 0.79 5.88
CA SER A 23 -7.77 2.16 5.70
C SER A 23 -9.14 2.37 6.33
N ILE A 24 -10.03 1.38 6.26
CA ILE A 24 -11.42 1.50 6.72
C ILE A 24 -11.56 0.98 8.16
N VAL A 25 -10.99 -0.19 8.45
CA VAL A 25 -11.21 -0.89 9.72
C VAL A 25 -10.16 -0.47 10.74
N VAL A 26 -8.88 -0.68 10.45
CA VAL A 26 -7.80 -0.45 11.41
C VAL A 26 -7.67 1.02 11.75
N ALA A 27 -7.64 1.91 10.75
CA ALA A 27 -7.53 3.34 10.99
C ALA A 27 -8.71 3.87 11.84
N SER A 28 -9.94 3.48 11.51
CA SER A 28 -11.14 3.87 12.28
C SER A 28 -11.08 3.38 13.72
N ALA A 29 -10.75 2.11 13.94
CA ALA A 29 -10.65 1.53 15.28
C ALA A 29 -9.57 2.23 16.13
N VAL A 30 -8.42 2.54 15.53
CA VAL A 30 -7.32 3.22 16.22
C VAL A 30 -7.70 4.63 16.63
N PHE A 31 -8.20 5.44 15.70
CA PHE A 31 -8.58 6.83 16.01
C PHE A 31 -9.78 6.94 16.96
N LYS A 32 -10.65 5.92 17.00
CA LYS A 32 -11.81 5.88 17.91
C LYS A 32 -11.43 5.44 19.33
N ASN A 33 -10.52 4.48 19.46
CA ASN A 33 -10.31 3.77 20.72
C ASN A 33 -9.02 4.13 21.46
N LEU A 34 -8.10 4.88 20.83
CA LEU A 34 -6.82 5.26 21.43
C LEU A 34 -6.68 6.77 21.60
N GLU A 35 -6.01 7.16 22.69
CA GLU A 35 -5.57 8.54 22.87
C GLU A 35 -4.50 8.94 21.84
N PRO A 36 -4.26 10.25 21.60
CA PRO A 36 -3.33 10.73 20.57
C PRO A 36 -1.89 10.19 20.70
N GLY A 37 -1.38 10.05 21.93
CA GLY A 37 -0.03 9.53 22.20
C GLY A 37 0.13 8.07 21.74
N PRO A 38 -0.64 7.11 22.29
CA PRO A 38 -0.66 5.73 21.85
C PRO A 38 -0.98 5.55 20.36
N THR A 39 -1.87 6.38 19.81
CA THR A 39 -2.19 6.39 18.37
C THR A 39 -0.95 6.64 17.52
N SER A 40 -0.17 7.68 17.84
CA SER A 40 1.05 8.02 17.10
C SER A 40 2.06 6.86 17.13
N ILE A 41 2.27 6.24 18.30
CA ILE A 41 3.17 5.08 18.46
C ILE A 41 2.71 3.91 17.60
N PHE A 42 1.42 3.59 17.63
CA PHE A 42 0.85 2.50 16.84
C PHE A 42 1.02 2.74 15.33
N LEU A 43 0.65 3.93 14.85
CA LEU A 43 0.72 4.29 13.44
C LEU A 43 2.17 4.22 12.90
N ARG A 44 3.15 4.71 13.66
CA ARG A 44 4.57 4.64 13.31
C ARG A 44 5.09 3.20 13.20
N SER A 45 4.53 2.28 13.97
CA SER A 45 4.90 0.85 13.93
C SER A 45 4.22 0.10 12.78
N ILE A 46 2.96 0.43 12.47
CA ILE A 46 2.16 -0.34 11.51
C ILE A 46 2.39 0.09 10.05
N PHE A 47 2.55 1.39 9.76
CA PHE A 47 2.72 1.86 8.38
C PHE A 47 3.94 1.28 7.66
N PRO A 48 5.13 1.16 8.29
CA PRO A 48 6.27 0.51 7.66
C PRO A 48 5.98 -0.94 7.26
N LYS A 49 5.30 -1.69 8.14
CA LYS A 49 4.91 -3.09 7.88
C LYS A 49 3.89 -3.18 6.75
N PHE A 50 2.90 -2.29 6.75
CA PHE A 50 1.87 -2.18 5.73
C PHE A 50 2.47 -2.00 4.32
N PHE A 51 3.30 -0.97 4.13
CA PHE A 51 3.89 -0.72 2.81
C PHE A 51 4.94 -1.77 2.41
N LYS A 52 5.68 -2.32 3.37
CA LYS A 52 6.63 -3.41 3.11
C LYS A 52 5.92 -4.68 2.59
N ILE A 53 4.78 -5.05 3.18
CA ILE A 53 3.99 -6.20 2.71
C ILE A 53 3.43 -5.93 1.31
N ILE A 54 2.88 -4.75 1.04
CA ILE A 54 2.37 -4.40 -0.30
C ILE A 54 3.49 -4.41 -1.34
N SER A 55 4.67 -3.88 -1.00
CA SER A 55 5.84 -3.89 -1.89
C SER A 55 6.30 -5.31 -2.20
N PHE A 56 6.37 -6.19 -1.19
CA PHE A 56 6.70 -7.60 -1.39
C PHE A 56 5.68 -8.34 -2.27
N LEU A 57 4.38 -8.09 -2.06
CA LEU A 57 3.32 -8.66 -2.90
C LEU A 57 3.35 -8.11 -4.33
N GLY A 58 3.61 -6.81 -4.51
CA GLY A 58 3.80 -6.19 -5.81
C GLY A 58 5.00 -6.76 -6.58
N LEU A 59 6.12 -6.98 -5.89
CA LEU A 59 7.30 -7.65 -6.45
C LEU A 59 6.98 -9.07 -6.92
N SER A 60 6.27 -9.83 -6.08
CA SER A 60 5.86 -11.20 -6.39
C SER A 60 4.90 -11.22 -7.58
N HIS A 61 3.91 -10.33 -7.62
CA HIS A 61 3.02 -10.16 -8.77
C HIS A 61 3.82 -9.90 -10.05
N PHE A 62 4.70 -8.89 -10.03
CA PHE A 62 5.51 -8.50 -11.18
C PHE A 62 6.32 -9.67 -11.75
N PHE A 63 7.04 -10.41 -10.90
CA PHE A 63 7.83 -11.56 -11.37
C PHE A 63 6.97 -12.70 -11.87
N LEU A 64 5.83 -13.00 -11.22
CA LEU A 64 4.89 -14.01 -11.71
C LEU A 64 4.35 -13.64 -13.09
N ALA A 65 3.98 -12.37 -13.29
CA ALA A 65 3.50 -11.88 -14.58
C ALA A 65 4.57 -12.01 -15.69
N LEU A 66 5.85 -11.80 -15.37
CA LEU A 66 6.96 -12.01 -16.31
C LEU A 66 7.20 -13.50 -16.61
N ILE A 67 7.34 -14.34 -15.58
CA ILE A 67 7.67 -15.77 -15.71
C ILE A 67 6.58 -16.51 -16.50
N PHE A 68 5.31 -16.22 -16.20
CA PHE A 68 4.18 -16.86 -16.86
C PHE A 68 3.67 -16.10 -18.08
N LYS A 69 4.36 -15.04 -18.51
CA LYS A 69 4.06 -14.23 -19.71
C LYS A 69 2.61 -13.74 -19.74
N TYR A 70 2.15 -13.16 -18.64
CA TYR A 70 0.82 -12.53 -18.58
C TYR A 70 0.76 -11.26 -19.41
N SER A 71 -0.45 -10.71 -19.54
CA SER A 71 -0.67 -9.50 -20.32
C SER A 71 0.23 -8.37 -19.85
N PHE A 72 0.59 -7.48 -20.78
CA PHE A 72 1.35 -6.27 -20.46
C PHE A 72 0.71 -5.48 -19.32
N TYR A 73 -0.62 -5.47 -19.25
CA TYR A 73 -1.36 -4.85 -18.16
C TYR A 73 -1.06 -5.47 -16.78
N ASN A 74 -1.00 -6.81 -16.64
CA ASN A 74 -0.63 -7.46 -15.38
C ASN A 74 0.79 -7.07 -14.94
N ILE A 75 1.74 -7.04 -15.88
CA ILE A 75 3.12 -6.63 -15.62
C ILE A 75 3.15 -5.18 -15.09
N LEU A 76 2.40 -4.28 -15.75
CA LEU A 76 2.31 -2.88 -15.35
C LEU A 76 1.72 -2.71 -13.94
N VAL A 77 0.64 -3.43 -13.61
CA VAL A 77 0.02 -3.37 -12.28
C VAL A 77 0.97 -3.84 -11.19
N GLY A 78 1.67 -4.97 -11.40
CA GLY A 78 2.68 -5.47 -10.46
C GLY A 78 3.82 -4.47 -10.24
N LEU A 79 4.37 -3.93 -11.33
CA LEU A 79 5.46 -2.95 -11.28
C LEU A 79 5.04 -1.63 -10.60
N LEU A 80 3.87 -1.12 -10.96
CA LEU A 80 3.29 0.09 -10.35
C LEU A 80 3.09 -0.11 -8.85
N THR A 81 2.53 -1.26 -8.45
CA THR A 81 2.33 -1.60 -7.03
C THR A 81 3.65 -1.59 -6.28
N LEU A 82 4.68 -2.25 -6.83
CA LEU A 82 6.02 -2.28 -6.26
C LEU A 82 6.61 -0.87 -6.09
N ILE A 83 6.62 -0.07 -7.15
CA ILE A 83 7.25 1.25 -7.13
C ILE A 83 6.53 2.18 -6.16
N LEU A 84 5.20 2.30 -6.27
CA LEU A 84 4.43 3.25 -5.45
C LEU A 84 4.47 2.88 -3.97
N SER A 85 4.32 1.60 -3.62
CA SER A 85 4.41 1.16 -2.21
C SER A 85 5.81 1.33 -1.63
N THR A 86 6.86 1.15 -2.45
CA THR A 86 8.24 1.40 -2.04
C THR A 86 8.48 2.88 -1.79
N ILE A 87 7.98 3.77 -2.65
CA ILE A 87 8.04 5.23 -2.40
C ILE A 87 7.31 5.56 -1.09
N CYS A 88 6.11 5.02 -0.88
CA CYS A 88 5.36 5.22 0.36
C CYS A 88 6.14 4.76 1.59
N PHE A 89 6.83 3.61 1.52
CA PHE A 89 7.70 3.12 2.59
C PHE A 89 8.84 4.10 2.89
N LEU A 90 9.52 4.59 1.84
CA LEU A 90 10.67 5.49 1.96
C LEU A 90 10.33 6.88 2.52
N ILE A 91 9.10 7.38 2.32
CA ILE A 91 8.68 8.69 2.84
C ILE A 91 8.16 8.63 4.30
N ILE A 92 8.01 7.45 4.90
CA ILE A 92 7.54 7.33 6.31
C ILE A 92 8.47 8.06 7.28
N PRO A 93 9.81 7.87 7.26
CA PRO A 93 10.70 8.59 8.17
C PRO A 93 10.55 10.11 8.05
N MET A 94 10.42 10.62 6.81
CA MET A 94 10.23 12.04 6.53
C MET A 94 8.87 12.56 7.05
N THR A 95 7.84 11.71 7.03
CA THR A 95 6.49 12.05 7.54
C THR A 95 6.49 12.10 9.07
N ASN A 96 7.17 11.15 9.70
CA ASN A 96 7.33 11.11 11.15
C ASN A 96 8.14 12.31 11.65
N GLU A 97 9.27 12.61 11.00
CA GLU A 97 10.09 13.79 11.28
C GLU A 97 9.28 15.09 11.13
N ALA A 98 8.49 15.22 10.06
CA ALA A 98 7.63 16.38 9.87
C ALA A 98 6.59 16.54 10.99
N THR A 99 6.11 15.43 11.54
CA THR A 99 5.21 15.42 12.71
C THR A 99 5.96 15.86 13.97
N ASP A 100 7.14 15.30 14.22
CA ASP A 100 7.97 15.59 15.39
C ASP A 100 8.42 17.05 15.44
N LEU A 101 8.72 17.64 14.28
CA LEU A 101 9.10 19.06 14.14
C LEU A 101 7.88 20.00 14.04
N ASN A 102 6.65 19.52 14.22
CA ASN A 102 5.41 20.29 14.03
C ASN A 102 5.30 20.98 12.65
N ASN A 103 5.98 20.46 11.62
CA ASN A 103 5.97 20.99 10.26
C ASN A 103 4.73 20.51 9.50
N LYS A 104 3.59 21.16 9.77
CA LYS A 104 2.27 20.81 9.21
C LYS A 104 2.24 20.82 7.67
N LYS A 105 3.00 21.70 7.02
CA LYS A 105 3.07 21.78 5.55
C LYS A 105 3.76 20.55 4.96
N LYS A 106 4.95 20.20 5.46
CA LYS A 106 5.70 19.01 5.01
C LYS A 106 4.91 17.74 5.28
N PHE A 107 4.32 17.62 6.46
CA PHE A 107 3.44 16.49 6.82
C PHE A 107 2.28 16.34 5.83
N LYS A 108 1.54 17.42 5.56
CA LYS A 108 0.38 17.37 4.67
C LYS A 108 0.77 16.91 3.26
N VAL A 109 1.89 17.40 2.72
CA VAL A 109 2.38 16.99 1.39
C VAL A 109 2.73 15.49 1.38
N LEU A 110 3.57 15.04 2.30
CA LEU A 110 4.02 13.64 2.33
C LEU A 110 2.88 12.66 2.59
N HIS A 111 1.97 13.00 3.51
CA HIS A 111 0.77 12.20 3.78
C HIS A 111 -0.16 12.15 2.56
N THR A 112 -0.37 13.27 1.88
CA THR A 112 -1.23 13.29 0.68
C THR A 112 -0.63 12.42 -0.43
N ILE A 113 0.70 12.48 -0.63
CA ILE A 113 1.40 11.62 -1.60
C ILE A 113 1.15 10.13 -1.26
N SER A 114 1.31 9.73 0.00
CA SER A 114 1.12 8.33 0.38
C SER A 114 -0.32 7.85 0.19
N VAL A 115 -1.31 8.69 0.50
CA VAL A 115 -2.74 8.40 0.28
C VAL A 115 -3.04 8.27 -1.20
N VAL A 116 -2.64 9.23 -2.04
CA VAL A 116 -2.86 9.19 -3.49
C VAL A 116 -2.24 7.94 -4.10
N PHE A 117 -1.00 7.62 -3.73
CA PHE A 117 -0.33 6.41 -4.23
C PHE A 117 -1.04 5.14 -3.79
N THR A 118 -1.51 5.08 -2.54
CA THR A 118 -2.28 3.94 -2.04
C THR A 118 -3.60 3.77 -2.80
N MET A 119 -4.28 4.87 -3.14
CA MET A 119 -5.50 4.84 -3.96
C MET A 119 -5.24 4.36 -5.39
N ILE A 120 -4.13 4.79 -6.01
CA ILE A 120 -3.74 4.30 -7.35
C ILE A 120 -3.47 2.80 -7.28
N ILE A 121 -2.69 2.32 -6.29
CA ILE A 121 -2.43 0.88 -6.10
C ILE A 121 -3.75 0.11 -5.96
N LEU A 122 -4.68 0.61 -5.15
CA LEU A 122 -5.98 -0.02 -4.94
C LEU A 122 -6.78 -0.14 -6.23
N ILE A 123 -6.93 0.94 -6.99
CA ILE A 123 -7.73 0.97 -8.23
C ILE A 123 -7.19 -0.03 -9.24
N PHE A 124 -5.87 -0.04 -9.47
CA PHE A 124 -5.24 -0.94 -10.45
C PHE A 124 -5.22 -2.41 -10.02
N ASN A 125 -5.19 -2.70 -8.72
CA ASN A 125 -5.30 -4.08 -8.26
C ASN A 125 -6.75 -4.58 -8.27
N ILE A 126 -7.72 -3.74 -7.93
CA ILE A 126 -9.15 -4.07 -8.02
C ILE A 126 -9.56 -4.34 -9.47
N SER A 127 -9.04 -3.58 -10.44
CA SER A 127 -9.35 -3.79 -11.87
C SER A 127 -8.79 -5.07 -12.47
N LEU A 128 -7.93 -5.81 -11.76
CA LEU A 128 -7.55 -7.17 -12.15
C LEU A 128 -8.48 -8.22 -11.55
N VAL A 129 -9.24 -7.88 -10.52
CA VAL A 129 -10.16 -8.79 -9.82
C VAL A 129 -11.52 -8.87 -10.52
N PHE A 130 -11.96 -7.78 -11.16
CA PHE A 130 -13.24 -7.65 -11.87
C PHE A 130 -13.01 -7.37 -13.36
#